data_AF-B4NEU5-F1
#
_entry.id   AF-B4NEU5-F1
#
_cell.length_a   1.000
_cell.length_b   1.000
_cell.length_c   1.000
_cell.angle_alpha   90.00
_cell.angle_beta   90.00
_cell.angle_gamma   90.00
#
_symmetry.space_group_name_H-M   'P 1'
#
loop_
_entity.id
_entity.type
_entity.pdbx_description
1 polymer ?
#
loop_
_entity_poly.entity_id
_entity_poly.type
_entity_poly.pdbx_seq_one_letter_code
_entity_poly.pdbx_strand_id
1 'polypeptide(L)' 'MSAPAARGTTSLLKRAWNEIPDIVGGSALALAGLVMAGIGLANYYAKDGDNRKYKLGYVVYRHDDPRVQKIRNDEDD' A
#
# COMPACT_ATOMS: atom_id res chain seq x y z
N MET A 1 -47.55 5.73 -5.77
CA MET A 1 -46.96 4.42 -6.12
C MET A 1 -45.49 4.46 -5.76
N SER A 2 -45.06 3.73 -4.72
CA SER A 2 -43.65 3.67 -4.31
C SER A 2 -42.94 2.65 -5.21
N ALA A 3 -41.85 3.05 -5.87
CA ALA A 3 -41.10 2.16 -6.76
C ALA A 3 -40.37 1.09 -5.94
N PRO A 4 -40.32 -0.19 -6.39
CA PRO A 4 -39.62 -1.23 -5.67
C PRO A 4 -38.11 -0.95 -5.73
N ALA A 5 -37.51 -0.73 -4.56
CA ALA A 5 -36.08 -0.58 -4.37
C ALA A 5 -35.38 -1.94 -4.52
N ALA A 6 -35.29 -2.43 -5.76
CA ALA A 6 -34.48 -3.60 -6.09
C ALA A 6 -33.64 -3.27 -7.33
N ARG A 7 -32.49 -2.60 -7.13
CA ARG A 7 -31.46 -2.45 -8.17
C ARG A 7 -30.09 -2.59 -7.51
N GLY A 8 -29.37 -3.66 -7.87
CA GLY A 8 -28.11 -4.03 -7.27
C GLY A 8 -27.05 -2.93 -7.29
N THR A 9 -26.02 -3.09 -6.46
CA THR A 9 -24.88 -2.16 -6.31
C THR A 9 -24.25 -1.71 -7.63
N THR A 10 -24.28 -2.56 -8.65
CA THR A 10 -23.80 -2.27 -10.01
C THR A 10 -24.62 -1.19 -10.74
N SER A 11 -25.93 -1.07 -10.45
CA SER A 11 -26.79 -0.01 -10.99
C SER A 11 -26.46 1.37 -10.41
N LEU A 12 -26.05 1.41 -9.14
CA LEU A 12 -25.65 2.66 -8.47
C LEU A 12 -24.29 3.13 -8.93
N LEU A 13 -23.33 2.21 -9.08
CA LEU A 13 -22.00 2.53 -9.62
C LEU A 13 -22.06 3.06 -11.05
N LYS A 14 -22.83 2.42 -11.94
CA LYS A 14 -23.06 2.94 -13.31
C LYS A 14 -23.69 4.33 -13.31
N ARG A 15 -24.65 4.57 -12.41
CA ARG A 15 -25.29 5.88 -12.26
C ARG A 15 -24.31 6.93 -11.75
N ALA A 16 -23.53 6.62 -10.72
CA ALA A 16 -22.51 7.52 -10.17
C ALA A 16 -21.44 7.87 -11.20
N TRP A 17 -21.04 6.90 -12.03
CA TRP A 17 -20.07 7.12 -13.11
C TRP A 17 -20.57 8.10 -14.18
N ASN A 18 -21.88 8.11 -14.45
CA ASN A 18 -22.49 9.02 -15.41
C ASN A 18 -22.84 10.39 -14.80
N GLU A 19 -23.26 10.43 -13.53
CA GLU A 19 -23.70 11.67 -12.88
C GLU A 19 -22.53 12.50 -12.32
N ILE A 20 -21.48 11.86 -11.80
CA ILE A 20 -20.35 12.56 -11.15
C ILE A 20 -19.00 11.84 -11.46
N PRO A 21 -18.55 11.84 -12.72
CA PRO A 21 -17.38 11.09 -13.14
C PRO A 21 -16.09 11.52 -12.43
N ASP A 22 -15.92 12.81 -12.15
CA ASP A 22 -14.69 13.34 -11.53
C ASP A 22 -14.49 12.82 -10.10
N ILE A 23 -15.56 12.73 -9.31
CA ILE A 23 -15.50 12.21 -7.94
C ILE A 23 -15.29 10.69 -7.95
N VAL A 24 -15.99 9.96 -8.84
CA VAL A 24 -15.81 8.51 -8.97
C VAL A 24 -14.39 8.17 -9.42
N GLY A 25 -13.86 8.88 -10.43
CA GLY A 25 -12.48 8.70 -10.89
C GLY A 25 -11.45 9.09 -9.85
N GLY A 26 -11.61 10.25 -9.20
CA GLY A 26 -10.71 10.73 -8.16
C GLY A 26 -10.67 9.81 -6.94
N SER A 27 -11.82 9.32 -6.49
CA SER A 27 -11.89 8.36 -5.37
C SER A 27 -11.28 7.01 -5.72
N ALA A 28 -11.50 6.50 -6.94
CA ALA A 28 -10.87 5.28 -7.42
C ALA A 28 -9.34 5.40 -7.46
N LEU A 29 -8.82 6.52 -7.98
CA LEU A 29 -7.38 6.80 -8.00
C LEU A 29 -6.80 6.97 -6.60
N ALA A 30 -7.53 7.65 -5.70
CA ALA A 30 -7.11 7.79 -4.30
C ALA A 30 -6.98 6.42 -3.62
N LEU A 31 -7.97 5.54 -3.80
CA LEU A 31 -7.92 4.17 -3.27
C LEU A 31 -6.77 3.36 -3.88
N ALA A 32 -6.58 3.44 -5.20
CA ALA A 32 -5.46 2.77 -5.87
C ALA A 32 -4.10 3.26 -5.32
N GLY A 33 -3.96 4.57 -5.11
CA GLY A 33 -2.76 5.17 -4.50
C GLY A 33 -2.51 4.67 -3.08
N LEU A 34 -3.55 4.57 -2.25
CA LEU A 34 -3.44 4.03 -0.88
C LEU A 34 -3.00 2.56 -0.88
N VAL A 35 -3.55 1.74 -1.79
CA VAL A 35 -3.15 0.34 -1.93
C VAL A 35 -1.68 0.23 -2.33
N MET A 36 -1.25 0.98 -3.34
CA MET A 36 0.14 1.02 -3.80
C MET A 36 1.08 1.48 -2.70
N ALA A 37 0.71 2.52 -1.95
CA ALA A 37 1.48 3.01 -0.81
C ALA A 37 1.61 1.95 0.30
N GLY A 38 0.52 1.26 0.62
CA GLY A 38 0.53 0.17 1.60
C GLY A 38 1.45 -0.99 1.19
N ILE A 39 1.37 -1.43 -0.07
CA ILE A 39 2.25 -2.48 -0.60
C ILE A 39 3.72 -2.04 -0.59
N GLY A 40 4.01 -0.81 -1.01
CA GLY A 40 5.36 -0.25 -0.99
C GLY A 40 5.95 -0.21 0.42
N LEU A 41 5.16 0.25 1.40
CA LEU A 41 5.56 0.30 2.80
C LEU A 41 5.81 -1.10 3.38
N ALA A 42 4.91 -2.04 3.12
CA ALA A 42 5.06 -3.43 3.56
C ALA A 42 6.32 -4.08 2.98
N ASN A 43 6.57 -3.89 1.68
CA ASN A 43 7.76 -4.41 1.01
C ASN A 43 9.05 -3.77 1.54
N TYR A 44 9.03 -2.46 1.80
CA TYR A 44 10.16 -1.75 2.38
C TYR A 44 10.54 -2.33 3.75
N TYR A 45 9.58 -2.49 4.66
CA TYR A 45 9.87 -3.07 5.98
C TYR A 45 10.23 -4.55 5.94
N ALA A 46 9.72 -5.31 4.97
CA ALA A 46 10.04 -6.73 4.84
C ALA A 46 11.46 -6.99 4.32
N LYS A 47 12.00 -6.10 3.49
CA LYS A 47 13.27 -6.29 2.76
C LYS A 47 14.38 -5.32 3.17
N ASP A 48 14.08 -4.03 3.24
CA ASP A 48 15.09 -2.96 3.36
C ASP A 48 15.07 -2.23 4.72
N GLY A 49 14.07 -2.53 5.55
CA GLY A 49 13.88 -1.87 6.84
C GLY A 49 15.09 -1.98 7.79
N ASP A 50 15.87 -3.04 7.67
CA ASP A 50 17.10 -3.29 8.42
C ASP A 50 18.36 -2.75 7.72
N ASN A 51 18.31 -2.51 6.41
CA ASN A 51 19.41 -2.00 5.56
C ASN A 51 19.39 -0.48 5.37
N ARG A 52 18.85 0.28 6.34
CA ARG A 52 18.80 1.74 6.23
C ARG A 52 20.20 2.32 6.18
N LYS A 53 20.48 3.10 5.13
CA LYS A 53 21.72 3.86 4.94
C LYS A 53 22.08 4.73 6.15
N TYR A 54 21.06 5.28 6.82
CA TYR A 54 21.23 6.08 8.03
C TYR A 54 20.42 5.47 9.16
N LYS A 55 21.11 5.10 10.25
CA LYS A 55 20.52 4.65 11.52
C LYS A 55 20.69 5.78 12.54
N LEU A 56 19.67 5.97 13.39
CA LEU A 56 19.70 7.02 14.43
C LEU A 56 20.65 6.69 15.60
N GLY A 57 21.17 5.47 15.64
CA GLY A 57 22.13 5.02 16.64
C GLY A 57 22.89 3.79 16.14
N TYR A 58 23.96 3.44 16.86
CA TYR A 58 24.72 2.23 16.60
C TYR A 58 23.88 1.00 16.96
N VAL A 59 23.79 0.03 16.05
CA VAL A 59 23.01 -1.19 16.23
C VAL A 59 23.95 -2.39 16.14
N VAL A 60 24.03 -3.16 17.22
CA VAL A 60 24.73 -4.45 17.25
C VAL A 60 23.71 -5.54 16.99
N TYR A 61 23.93 -6.34 15.96
CA TYR A 61 23.13 -7.53 15.72
C TYR A 61 23.86 -8.77 16.25
N ARG A 62 23.10 -9.68 16.87
CA ARG A 62 23.62 -10.95 17.34
C ARG A 62 23.61 -11.95 16.18
N HIS A 63 24.63 -12.81 16.10
CA HIS A 63 24.81 -13.73 14.97
C HIS A 63 23.62 -14.68 14.73
N ASP A 64 22.86 -15.01 15.77
CA ASP A 64 21.69 -15.91 15.73
C ASP A 64 20.36 -15.18 15.43
N ASP A 65 20.35 -13.85 15.35
CA ASP A 65 19.12 -13.10 15.08
C ASP A 65 18.68 -13.34 13.61
N PRO A 66 17.44 -13.82 13.37
CA PRO A 66 16.93 -14.03 12.01
C PRO A 66 16.91 -12.75 11.16
N ARG A 67 16.98 -11.56 11.76
CA ARG A 67 17.09 -10.28 11.05
C ARG A 67 18.43 -10.11 10.33
N VAL A 68 19.50 -10.73 10.85
CA VAL A 68 20.85 -10.66 10.25
C VAL A 68 20.86 -11.26 8.85
N GLN A 69 20.04 -12.29 8.61
CA GLN A 69 19.93 -12.93 7.29
C GLN A 69 19.41 -11.98 6.19
N LYS A 70 18.76 -10.88 6.58
CA LYS A 70 18.20 -9.89 5.66
C LYS A 70 19.13 -8.68 5.47
N ILE A 71 20.23 -8.60 6.22
CA ILE A 71 21.17 -7.51 6.11
C ILE A 71 22.04 -7.73 4.87
N ARG A 72 22.10 -6.74 3.97
CA ARG A 72 22.94 -6.80 2.78
C ARG A 72 24.25 -6.05 3.05
N ASN A 73 25.37 -6.69 2.72
CA ASN A 73 26.68 -6.03 2.74
C ASN A 73 26.88 -5.37 1.38
N ASP A 74 26.62 -4.07 1.30
CA ASP A 74 26.76 -3.27 0.08
C ASP A 74 28.23 -2.85 -0.18
N GLU A 75 29.20 -3.40 0.56
CA GLU A 75 30.64 -3.09 0.44
C GLU A 75 31.39 -3.99 -0.58
N ASP A 76 30.72 -5.00 -1.15
CA ASP A 76 31.34 -6.02 -2.03
C ASP A 76 31.07 -5.80 -3.55
N ASP A 77 30.41 -4.72 -3.96
CA ASP A 77 30.15 -4.31 -5.37
C ASP A 77 30.82 -2.96 -5.72
#